data_AF-A0A3L7WNS5-F1
#
_entry.id   AF-A0A3L7WNS5-F1
#
_cell.length_a   1.000
_cell.length_b   1.000
_cell.length_c   1.000
_cell.angle_alpha   90.00
_cell.angle_beta   90.00
_cell.angle_gamma   90.00
#
_symmetry.space_group_name_H-M   'P 1'
#
loop_
_entity.id
_entity.type
_entity.pdbx_description
1 polymer ?
#
loop_
_entity_poly.entity_id
_entity_poly.type
_entity_poly.pdbx_seq_one_letter_code
_entity_poly.pdbx_strand_id
1 'polypeptide(L)'
;MEISRQYPSRYPTMAELTRKAFYQLAIECRERALDLARHDQHRVVPAQCSRFNRWLAGLKSYERLSTTVGAIPAALPITRWHL
;
A
#
# COMPACT_ATOMS: atom_id res chain seq x y z
N MET A 1 27.22 37.77 -2.08
CA MET A 1 25.79 37.39 -2.03
C MET A 1 25.58 36.26 -3.01
N GLU A 2 25.77 35.02 -2.56
CA GLU A 2 25.50 33.83 -3.37
C GLU A 2 24.02 33.47 -3.22
N ILE A 3 23.27 33.58 -4.30
CA ILE A 3 21.86 33.25 -4.36
C ILE A 3 21.78 31.73 -4.59
N SER A 4 21.66 30.96 -3.50
CA SER A 4 21.32 29.54 -3.56
C SER A 4 19.97 29.36 -4.25
N ARG A 5 19.99 28.93 -5.51
CA ARG A 5 18.79 28.51 -6.23
C ARG A 5 18.36 27.14 -5.70
N GLN A 6 17.29 27.13 -4.90
CA GLN A 6 16.60 25.91 -4.50
C GLN A 6 15.98 25.28 -5.76
N TYR A 7 16.56 24.18 -6.27
CA TYR A 7 15.92 23.40 -7.32
C TYR A 7 14.80 22.55 -6.69
N PRO A 8 13.55 22.58 -7.20
CA PRO A 8 12.50 21.69 -6.72
C PRO A 8 12.91 20.25 -7.02
N SER A 9 13.01 19.43 -5.97
CA SER A 9 13.26 18.00 -6.09
C SER A 9 12.16 17.36 -6.96
N ARG A 10 12.56 16.73 -8.07
CA ARG A 10 11.67 15.93 -8.94
C ARG A 10 11.34 14.56 -8.37
N TYR A 11 11.92 14.21 -7.22
CA TYR A 11 11.60 12.96 -6.54
C TYR A 11 10.32 13.17 -5.74
N PRO A 12 9.32 12.28 -5.86
CA PRO A 12 8.16 12.34 -4.97
C PRO A 12 8.69 12.30 -3.55
N THR A 13 8.41 13.35 -2.77
CA THR A 13 8.77 13.42 -1.36
C THR A 13 8.06 12.28 -0.66
N MET A 14 8.82 11.22 -0.37
CA MET A 14 8.32 10.07 0.35
C MET A 14 7.84 10.53 1.72
N ALA A 15 6.71 9.99 2.16
CA ALA A 15 6.13 10.38 3.45
C ALA A 15 6.94 9.78 4.59
N GLU A 16 7.18 10.59 5.63
CA GLU A 16 7.73 10.09 6.89
C GLU A 16 6.69 9.19 7.59
N LEU A 17 7.13 8.01 8.04
CA LEU A 17 6.27 7.09 8.78
C LEU A 17 6.20 7.49 10.25
N THR A 18 5.26 8.36 10.60
CA THR A 18 4.99 8.74 11.99
C THR A 18 4.43 7.57 12.80
N ARG A 19 4.58 7.60 14.12
CA ARG A 19 4.00 6.60 15.04
C ARG A 19 2.49 6.44 14.89
N LYS A 20 1.77 7.57 14.72
CA LYS A 20 0.32 7.56 14.49
C LYS A 20 -0.02 6.86 13.17
N ALA A 21 0.66 7.22 12.09
CA ALA A 21 0.47 6.58 10.78
C ALA A 21 0.75 5.08 10.84
N PHE A 22 1.82 4.66 11.53
CA PHE A 22 2.14 3.25 11.72
C PHE A 22 1.01 2.48 12.42
N TYR A 23 0.50 2.97 13.55
CA TYR A 23 -0.60 2.27 14.23
C TYR A 23 -1.89 2.25 13.42
N GLN A 24 -2.20 3.34 12.71
CA GLN A 24 -3.35 3.37 11.82
C GLN A 24 -3.24 2.29 10.74
N LEU A 25 -2.07 2.18 10.08
CA LEU A 25 -1.79 1.16 9.08
C LEU A 25 -1.88 -0.27 9.65
N ALA A 26 -1.44 -0.47 10.89
CA ALA A 26 -1.51 -1.78 11.56
C ALA A 26 -2.96 -2.20 11.87
N ILE A 27 -3.80 -1.27 12.36
CA ILE A 27 -5.24 -1.50 12.56
C ILE A 27 -5.89 -1.87 11.23
N GLU A 28 -5.64 -1.05 10.20
CA GLU A 28 -6.11 -1.23 8.85
C GLU A 28 -5.67 -2.56 8.21
N CYS A 29 -4.47 -3.04 8.52
CA CYS A 29 -3.98 -4.35 8.10
C CYS A 29 -4.79 -5.48 8.75
N ARG A 30 -4.99 -5.41 10.08
CA ARG A 30 -5.77 -6.38 10.84
C ARG A 30 -7.22 -6.45 10.37
N GLU A 31 -7.87 -5.31 10.20
CA GLU A 31 -9.27 -5.24 9.73
C GLU A 31 -9.43 -5.89 8.36
N ARG A 32 -8.50 -5.62 7.42
CA ARG A 32 -8.52 -6.23 6.09
C ARG A 32 -8.26 -7.73 6.13
N ALA A 33 -7.35 -8.19 6.98
CA ALA A 33 -7.11 -9.62 7.15
C ALA A 33 -8.37 -10.35 7.66
N LEU A 34 -9.10 -9.73 8.60
CA LEU A 34 -10.38 -10.24 9.10
C LEU A 34 -11.48 -10.21 8.03
N ASP A 35 -11.55 -9.15 7.22
CA ASP A 35 -12.49 -9.05 6.10
C ASP A 35 -12.24 -10.16 5.08
N LEU A 36 -10.97 -10.37 4.69
CA LEU A 36 -10.58 -11.45 3.78
C LEU A 36 -10.92 -12.82 4.34
N ALA A 37 -10.70 -13.06 5.64
CA ALA A 37 -11.02 -14.35 6.27
C ALA A 37 -12.52 -14.71 6.23
N ARG A 38 -13.41 -13.73 6.04
CA ARG A 38 -14.86 -13.95 5.89
C ARG A 38 -15.28 -14.31 4.47
N HIS A 39 -14.41 -14.09 3.50
CA HIS A 39 -14.69 -14.37 2.10
C HIS A 39 -14.19 -15.75 1.68
N ASP A 40 -14.73 -16.25 0.57
CA ASP A 40 -14.28 -17.48 -0.07
C ASP A 40 -12.80 -17.34 -0.47
N GLN A 41 -11.92 -18.14 0.13
CA GLN A 41 -10.48 -18.09 -0.11
C GLN A 41 -10.10 -18.55 -1.53
N HIS A 42 -11.01 -19.22 -2.24
CA HIS A 42 -10.81 -19.64 -3.62
C HIS A 42 -11.28 -18.59 -4.64
N ARG A 43 -11.77 -17.43 -4.18
CA ARG A 43 -12.26 -16.38 -5.06
C ARG A 43 -11.94 -14.99 -4.51
N VAL A 44 -11.15 -14.24 -5.26
CA VAL A 44 -10.89 -12.82 -4.97
C VAL A 44 -11.58 -11.97 -6.04
N VAL A 45 -12.55 -11.15 -5.62
CA VAL A 45 -13.31 -10.29 -6.54
C VAL A 45 -12.60 -8.97 -6.82
N PRO A 46 -12.83 -8.32 -7.99
CA PRO A 46 -12.15 -7.07 -8.36
C PRO A 46 -12.23 -5.95 -7.33
N ALA A 47 -13.34 -5.86 -6.57
CA ALA A 47 -13.52 -4.89 -5.52
C ALA A 47 -12.53 -5.06 -4.36
N GLN A 48 -12.24 -6.32 -3.98
CA GLN A 48 -11.25 -6.64 -2.94
C GLN A 48 -9.84 -6.27 -3.41
N CYS A 49 -9.49 -6.64 -4.66
CA CYS A 49 -8.22 -6.24 -5.27
C CYS A 49 -8.05 -4.72 -5.30
N SER A 50 -9.08 -3.99 -5.71
CA SER A 50 -9.06 -2.52 -5.78
C SER A 50 -8.84 -1.88 -4.40
N ARG A 51 -9.51 -2.37 -3.35
CA ARG A 51 -9.33 -1.90 -1.97
C ARG A 51 -7.93 -2.21 -1.46
N PHE A 52 -7.41 -3.41 -1.71
CA PHE A 52 -6.06 -3.81 -1.32
C PHE A 52 -5.00 -2.96 -2.04
N ASN A 53 -5.10 -2.81 -3.37
CA ASN A 53 -4.12 -2.08 -4.18
C ASN A 53 -4.03 -0.61 -3.78
N ARG A 54 -5.16 0.02 -3.42
CA ARG A 54 -5.18 1.40 -2.90
C ARG A 54 -4.41 1.50 -1.58
N TRP A 55 -4.61 0.54 -0.68
CA TRP A 55 -3.89 0.49 0.59
C TRP A 55 -2.40 0.21 0.39
N LEU A 56 -2.05 -0.75 -0.48
CA LEU A 56 -0.66 -1.07 -0.82
C LEU A 56 0.06 0.13 -1.41
N ALA A 57 -0.58 0.91 -2.28
CA ALA A 57 -0.02 2.17 -2.79
C ALA A 57 0.29 3.17 -1.66
N GLY A 58 -0.61 3.26 -0.66
CA GLY A 58 -0.39 4.06 0.55
C GLY A 58 0.76 3.56 1.41
N LEU A 59 0.99 2.25 1.51
CA LEU A 59 2.17 1.71 2.19
C LEU A 59 3.47 2.06 1.45
N LYS A 60 3.46 1.91 0.13
CA LYS A 60 4.64 2.14 -0.73
C LYS A 60 5.07 3.61 -0.76
N SER A 61 4.22 4.56 -0.36
CA SER A 61 4.59 5.97 -0.29
C SER A 61 5.44 6.33 0.93
N TYR A 62 5.53 5.45 1.93
CA TYR A 62 6.40 5.62 3.09
C TYR A 62 7.79 5.03 2.83
N GLU A 63 8.83 5.84 3.00
CA GLU A 63 10.22 5.45 2.68
C GLU A 63 10.65 4.20 3.43
N ARG A 64 10.37 4.16 4.73
CA ARG A 64 10.74 3.02 5.59
C ARG A 64 10.02 1.72 5.22
N LEU A 65 8.88 1.80 4.54
CA LEU A 65 8.11 0.64 4.14
C LEU A 65 8.39 0.25 2.68
N SER A 66 8.69 1.20 1.80
CA SER A 66 8.88 0.93 0.37
C SER A 66 10.01 -0.06 0.12
N THR A 67 11.07 -0.08 0.92
CA THR A 67 12.15 -1.08 0.80
C THR A 67 11.64 -2.52 1.02
N THR A 68 10.68 -2.71 1.92
CA THR A 68 10.18 -4.05 2.28
C THR A 68 8.95 -4.45 1.47
N VAL A 69 8.02 -3.52 1.25
CA VAL A 69 6.75 -3.79 0.55
C VAL A 69 6.73 -3.34 -0.91
N GLY A 70 7.77 -2.63 -1.37
CA GLY A 70 7.84 -2.07 -2.73
C GLY A 70 7.79 -3.14 -3.82
N ALA A 71 8.39 -4.30 -3.56
CA ALA A 71 8.41 -5.44 -4.48
C ALA A 71 7.08 -6.21 -4.54
N ILE A 72 6.15 -6.00 -3.61
CA ILE A 72 4.86 -6.70 -3.60
C ILE A 72 4.05 -6.26 -4.82
N PRO A 73 3.64 -7.17 -5.73
CA PRO A 73 2.84 -6.80 -6.89
C PRO A 73 1.43 -6.38 -6.48
N ALA A 74 0.75 -5.67 -7.36
CA ALA A 74 -0.67 -5.40 -7.19
C ALA A 74 -1.45 -6.73 -7.19
N ALA A 75 -2.46 -6.84 -6.33
CA ALA A 75 -3.37 -7.97 -6.30
C ALA A 75 -4.21 -8.00 -7.59
N LEU A 76 -4.39 -9.21 -8.11
CA LEU A 76 -5.22 -9.51 -9.27
C LEU A 76 -6.41 -10.37 -8.83
N PRO A 77 -7.56 -10.27 -9.52
CA PRO A 77 -8.72 -11.10 -9.20
C PRO A 77 -8.44 -12.57 -9.50
N ILE A 78 -8.94 -13.45 -8.64
CA ILE A 78 -8.97 -14.90 -8.86
C ILE A 78 -10.41 -15.24 -9.22
N THR A 79 -10.66 -15.43 -10.51
CA THR A 79 -11.95 -15.93 -11.01
C THR A 79 -11.85 -17.44 -11.21
N ARG A 80 -12.99 -18.13 -11.13
CA ARG A 80 -13.13 -19.61 -11.12
C ARG A 80 -12.46 -20.35 -12.31
N TRP A 81 -11.93 -19.63 -13.30
CA TRP A 81 -11.31 -20.14 -14.52
C TRP A 81 -9.79 -19.95 -14.57
N HIS A 82 -9.16 -19.51 -13.46
CA HIS A 82 -7.73 -19.18 -13.36
C HIS A 82 -6.93 -20.20 -12.51
N LEU A 83 -7.38 -21.44 -12.43
CA LEU A 83 -6.67 -22.57 -11.81
C LEU A 83 -6.38 -23.65 -12.85
#